data_AF-A0A536MI96-F1
#
_entry.id   AF-A0A536MI96-F1
#
_cell.length_a   1.000
_cell.length_b   1.000
_cell.length_c   1.000
_cell.angle_alpha   90.00
_cell.angle_beta   90.00
_cell.angle_gamma   90.00
#
_symmetry.space_group_name_H-M   'P 1'
#
loop_
_entity.id
_entity.type
_entity.pdbx_description
1 polymer ?
#
loop_
_entity_poly.entity_id
_entity_poly.type
_entity_poly.pdbx_seq_one_letter_code
_entity_poly.pdbx_strand_id
1 'polypeptide(L)'
;GIANVTYRRARVEDSAGQIAQPVHVLVLDPPRAGCAEAAVDAMATLAPERIVYISCEPSTLARDVNRFCAAGRYTLVEVALVDMFPQTYHIEAVVKLQRNA
;
A
#
# COMPACT_ATOMS: atom_id res chain seq x y z
N GLY A 1 -20.05 -15.94 -10.06
CA GLY A 1 -18.58 -16.01 -9.97
C GLY A 1 -18.00 -14.73 -10.52
N ILE A 2 -16.93 -14.21 -9.92
CA ILE A 2 -16.26 -12.99 -10.38
C ILE A 2 -15.22 -13.41 -11.45
N ALA A 3 -15.39 -12.96 -12.69
CA ALA A 3 -14.60 -13.43 -13.84
C ALA A 3 -13.34 -12.57 -14.14
N ASN A 4 -13.24 -11.40 -13.53
CA ASN A 4 -12.20 -10.39 -13.76
C ASN A 4 -11.17 -10.32 -12.61
N VAL A 5 -10.98 -11.41 -11.88
CA VAL A 5 -10.00 -11.50 -10.79
C VAL A 5 -8.99 -12.59 -11.11
N THR A 6 -7.71 -12.25 -10.99
CA THR A 6 -6.60 -13.20 -11.12
C THR A 6 -5.84 -13.25 -9.80
N TYR A 7 -5.67 -14.45 -9.26
CA TYR A 7 -4.88 -14.67 -8.05
C TYR A 7 -3.48 -15.15 -8.41
N ARG A 8 -2.48 -14.66 -7.68
CA ARG A 8 -1.09 -15.13 -7.79
C ARG A 8 -0.55 -15.41 -6.40
N ARG A 9 -0.01 -16.61 -6.19
CA ARG A 9 0.69 -16.97 -4.96
C ARG A 9 2.19 -16.75 -5.16
N ALA A 10 2.70 -15.64 -4.64
CA ALA A 10 4.12 -15.28 -4.68
C ALA A 10 4.41 -14.25 -3.60
N ARG A 11 5.69 -13.99 -3.34
CA ARG A 11 6.10 -12.78 -2.61
C ARG A 11 5.91 -11.57 -3.53
N VAL A 12 5.62 -10.42 -2.95
CA VAL A 12 5.32 -9.20 -3.73
C VAL A 12 6.56 -8.73 -4.48
N GLU A 13 7.71 -8.75 -3.82
CA GLU A 13 9.02 -8.40 -4.38
C GLU A 13 9.40 -9.29 -5.59
N ASP A 14 8.94 -10.54 -5.63
CA ASP A 14 9.23 -11.47 -6.72
C ASP A 14 8.24 -11.34 -7.90
N SER A 15 7.06 -10.76 -7.68
CA SER A 15 5.93 -10.85 -8.62
C SER A 15 5.38 -9.52 -9.11
N ALA A 16 5.62 -8.40 -8.42
CA ALA A 16 5.14 -7.09 -8.84
C ALA A 16 5.58 -6.79 -10.29
N GLY A 17 6.87 -6.95 -10.60
CA GLY A 17 7.41 -6.72 -11.96
C GLY A 17 6.86 -7.67 -13.04
N GLN A 18 6.14 -8.73 -12.69
CA GLN A 18 5.51 -9.66 -13.63
C GLN A 18 4.11 -9.21 -14.06
N ILE A 19 3.59 -8.13 -13.48
CA ILE A 19 2.31 -7.56 -13.86
C ILE A 19 2.52 -6.76 -15.16
N ALA A 20 2.19 -7.37 -16.28
CA ALA A 20 2.38 -6.79 -17.61
C ALA A 20 1.40 -5.65 -17.94
N GLN A 21 0.24 -5.64 -17.28
CA GLN A 21 -0.80 -4.63 -17.51
C GLN A 21 -0.55 -3.38 -16.64
N PRO A 22 -0.90 -2.18 -17.13
CA PRO A 22 -0.81 -0.97 -16.33
C PRO A 22 -1.60 -1.10 -15.02
N VAL A 23 -0.97 -0.73 -13.90
CA VAL A 23 -1.62 -0.68 -12.60
C VAL A 23 -2.03 0.76 -12.33
N HIS A 24 -3.32 1.04 -12.31
CA HIS A 24 -3.82 2.39 -12.00
C HIS A 24 -3.94 2.64 -10.50
N VAL A 25 -4.35 1.60 -9.75
CA VAL A 25 -4.56 1.66 -8.31
C VAL A 25 -3.90 0.45 -7.67
N LEU A 26 -3.13 0.71 -6.60
CA LEU A 26 -2.57 -0.31 -5.72
C LEU A 26 -3.28 -0.25 -4.37
N VAL A 27 -3.73 -1.40 -3.86
CA VAL A 27 -4.34 -1.52 -2.53
C VAL A 27 -3.47 -2.44 -1.67
N LEU A 28 -3.15 -2.00 -0.46
CA LEU A 28 -2.26 -2.69 0.47
C LEU A 28 -2.96 -2.88 1.81
N ASP A 29 -2.86 -4.08 2.37
CA ASP A 29 -3.28 -4.43 3.73
C ASP A 29 -2.25 -5.41 4.33
N PRO A 30 -1.06 -4.91 4.72
CA PRO A 30 0.02 -5.74 5.22
C PRO A 30 -0.19 -6.11 6.71
N PRO A 31 0.54 -7.11 7.23
CA PRO A 31 0.53 -7.41 8.66
C PRO A 31 1.09 -6.24 9.49
N ARG A 32 0.98 -6.33 10.83
CA ARG A 32 1.48 -5.30 11.78
C ARG A 32 2.92 -4.84 11.58
N ALA A 33 3.78 -5.66 10.98
CA ALA A 33 5.16 -5.28 10.68
C ALA A 33 5.29 -4.27 9.52
N GLY A 34 4.19 -4.02 8.78
CA GLY A 34 4.17 -3.27 7.53
C GLY A 34 4.73 -4.07 6.36
N CYS A 35 5.06 -3.35 5.29
CA CYS A 35 5.70 -3.93 4.10
C CYS A 35 7.22 -4.08 4.30
N ALA A 36 7.77 -5.15 3.71
CA ALA A 36 9.20 -5.25 3.52
C ALA A 36 9.68 -4.15 2.56
N GLU A 37 10.90 -3.64 2.75
CA GLU A 37 11.46 -2.58 1.91
C GLU A 37 11.48 -2.97 0.42
N ALA A 38 11.99 -4.16 0.12
CA ALA A 38 12.02 -4.70 -1.24
C ALA A 38 10.60 -4.81 -1.87
N ALA A 39 9.57 -5.07 -1.06
CA ALA A 39 8.20 -5.11 -1.56
C ALA A 39 7.69 -3.71 -1.90
N VAL A 40 7.95 -2.71 -1.05
CA VAL A 40 7.62 -1.30 -1.34
C VAL A 40 8.31 -0.83 -2.63
N ASP A 41 9.59 -1.14 -2.78
CA ASP A 41 10.36 -0.76 -3.97
C ASP A 41 9.82 -1.42 -5.23
N ALA A 42 9.56 -2.74 -5.19
CA ALA A 42 9.00 -3.48 -6.32
C ALA A 42 7.58 -2.99 -6.69
N MET A 43 6.76 -2.60 -5.71
CA MET A 43 5.45 -2.01 -5.99
C MET A 43 5.55 -0.58 -6.54
N ALA A 44 6.55 0.19 -6.11
CA ALA A 44 6.78 1.52 -6.63
C ALA A 44 7.20 1.51 -8.12
N THR A 45 7.84 0.44 -8.61
CA THR A 45 8.17 0.32 -10.05
C THR A 45 6.95 0.13 -10.94
N LEU A 46 5.82 -0.35 -10.39
CA LEU A 46 4.55 -0.40 -11.11
C LEU A 46 4.01 1.00 -11.40
N ALA A 47 4.52 2.01 -10.68
CA ALA A 47 4.16 3.41 -10.78
C ALA A 47 2.64 3.65 -10.82
N PRO A 48 1.85 3.09 -9.88
CA PRO A 48 0.42 3.34 -9.84
C PRO A 48 0.13 4.82 -9.67
N GLU A 49 -0.97 5.29 -10.26
CA GLU A 49 -1.43 6.67 -10.08
C GLU A 49 -1.86 6.90 -8.62
N ARG A 50 -2.46 5.88 -7.99
CA ARG A 50 -2.98 5.93 -6.63
C ARG A 50 -2.57 4.71 -5.82
N ILE A 51 -2.20 4.93 -4.56
CA ILE A 51 -1.98 3.87 -3.57
C ILE A 51 -2.96 4.09 -2.43
N VAL A 52 -3.68 3.03 -2.05
CA VAL A 52 -4.51 2.97 -0.84
C VAL A 52 -3.84 1.99 0.11
N TYR A 53 -3.40 2.47 1.27
CA TYR A 53 -2.70 1.69 2.27
C TYR A 53 -3.57 1.60 3.52
N ILE A 54 -3.95 0.38 3.90
CA ILE A 54 -4.69 0.04 5.10
C ILE A 54 -3.71 -0.49 6.14
N SER A 55 -3.80 -0.06 7.40
CA SER A 55 -2.90 -0.50 8.47
C SER A 55 -3.54 -0.39 9.85
N CYS A 56 -3.36 -1.44 10.64
CA CYS A 56 -3.66 -1.49 12.07
C CYS A 56 -2.52 -0.98 12.97
N GLU A 57 -1.36 -0.62 12.37
CA GLU A 57 -0.17 -0.15 13.08
C GLU A 57 0.31 1.19 12.48
N PRO A 58 0.03 2.33 13.14
CA PRO A 58 0.37 3.66 12.63
C PRO A 58 1.88 3.89 12.44
N SER A 59 2.71 3.27 13.27
CA SER A 59 4.16 3.48 13.24
C SER A 59 4.79 2.89 11.96
N THR A 60 4.44 1.66 11.61
CA THR A 60 4.92 1.01 10.38
C THR A 60 4.25 1.59 9.13
N LEU A 61 2.98 2.01 9.23
CA LEU A 61 2.31 2.77 8.16
C LEU A 61 3.11 4.04 7.81
N ALA A 62 3.48 4.86 8.79
CA ALA A 62 4.23 6.08 8.56
C ALA A 62 5.59 5.82 7.90
N ARG A 63 6.30 4.77 8.35
CA ARG A 63 7.57 4.33 7.75
C ARG A 63 7.39 3.98 6.27
N ASP A 64 6.37 3.19 5.94
CA ASP A 64 6.19 2.69 4.58
C ASP A 64 5.62 3.78 3.64
N VAL A 65 4.74 4.66 4.13
CA VAL A 65 4.32 5.88 3.42
C VAL A 65 5.52 6.75 3.08
N ASN A 66 6.45 6.95 4.02
CA ASN A 66 7.67 7.73 3.75
C ASN A 66 8.53 7.10 2.64
N ARG A 67 8.61 5.77 2.55
CA ARG A 67 9.32 5.08 1.47
C ARG A 67 8.68 5.31 0.10
N PHE A 68 7.34 5.28 0.04
CA PHE A 68 6.62 5.64 -1.20
C PHE A 68 6.83 7.11 -1.57
N CYS A 69 6.75 8.02 -0.61
CA CYS A 69 6.98 9.45 -0.83
C CYS A 69 8.45 9.81 -1.10
N ALA A 70 9.40 8.89 -0.86
CA ALA A 70 10.81 9.12 -1.08
C ALA A 70 11.10 9.56 -2.52
N ALA A 71 12.08 10.46 -2.66
CA ALA A 71 12.42 11.13 -3.92
C ALA A 71 11.26 11.92 -4.57
N GLY A 72 10.20 12.22 -3.82
CA GLY A 72 9.07 12.99 -4.31
C GLY A 72 8.21 12.24 -5.33
N ARG A 73 8.19 10.90 -5.31
CA ARG A 73 7.40 10.07 -6.24
C ARG A 73 5.90 10.15 -5.95
N TYR A 74 5.54 10.22 -4.67
CA TYR A 74 4.17 10.24 -4.19
C TYR A 74 3.99 11.35 -3.15
N THR A 75 2.75 11.79 -3.01
CA THR A 75 2.30 12.69 -1.95
C THR A 75 1.18 12.04 -1.15
N LEU A 76 1.26 12.14 0.17
CA LEU A 76 0.17 11.81 1.08
C LEU A 76 -0.95 12.83 0.91
N VAL A 77 -2.11 12.39 0.44
CA VAL A 77 -3.25 13.28 0.15
C VAL A 77 -4.36 13.19 1.19
N GLU A 78 -4.53 12.04 1.83
CA GLU A 78 -5.64 11.83 2.77
C GLU A 78 -5.31 10.72 3.77
N VAL A 79 -5.80 10.87 4.99
CA VAL A 79 -5.76 9.86 6.06
C VAL A 79 -7.15 9.79 6.68
N ALA A 80 -7.70 8.59 6.75
CA ALA A 80 -8.95 8.30 7.46
C ALA A 80 -8.67 7.32 8.59
N LEU A 81 -9.18 7.60 9.78
CA LEU A 81 -9.13 6.69 10.92
C LEU A 81 -10.43 5.90 10.98
N VAL A 82 -10.33 4.61 11.26
CA VAL A 82 -11.46 3.69 11.42
C VAL A 82 -11.37 3.05 12.80
N ASP A 83 -12.40 3.21 13.61
CA ASP A 83 -12.51 2.50 14.89
C ASP A 83 -13.01 1.07 14.65
N MET A 84 -12.11 0.21 14.18
CA MET A 84 -12.42 -1.20 13.91
C MET A 84 -12.48 -2.04 15.19
N PHE A 85 -11.83 -1.58 16.26
CA PHE A 85 -11.75 -2.26 17.55
C PHE A 85 -12.05 -1.30 18.72
N PRO A 86 -13.32 -0.92 18.91
CA PRO A 86 -13.70 0.01 19.96
C PRO A 86 -13.25 -0.45 21.34
N GLN A 87 -12.91 0.52 22.20
CA GLN A 87 -12.44 0.29 23.57
C GLN A 87 -11.09 -0.45 23.66
N THR A 88 -10.33 -0.48 22.57
CA THR A 88 -8.95 -0.98 22.56
C THR A 88 -7.97 0.15 22.21
N TYR A 89 -6.68 -0.14 22.28
CA TYR A 89 -5.64 0.80 21.82
C TYR A 89 -5.38 0.71 20.31
N HIS A 90 -6.01 -0.23 19.61
CA HIS A 90 -5.78 -0.43 18.17
C HIS A 90 -6.36 0.72 17.36
N ILE A 91 -5.59 1.18 16.37
CA ILE A 91 -6.00 2.24 15.45
C ILE A 91 -5.87 1.67 14.05
N GLU A 92 -7.00 1.54 13.36
CA GLU A 92 -7.02 1.24 11.94
C GLU A 92 -6.97 2.56 11.15
N ALA A 93 -6.07 2.65 10.18
CA ALA A 93 -5.90 3.83 9.36
C ALA A 93 -5.87 3.45 7.88
N VAL A 94 -6.55 4.26 7.07
CA VAL A 94 -6.52 4.18 5.61
C VAL A 94 -5.86 5.43 5.08
N VAL A 95 -4.81 5.24 4.31
CA VAL A 95 -4.02 6.30 3.70
C VAL A 95 -4.17 6.26 2.20
N LYS A 96 -4.38 7.44 1.60
CA LYS A 96 -4.33 7.63 0.16
C LYS A 96 -3.06 8.38 -0.22
N LEU A 97 -2.28 7.79 -1.11
CA LEU A 97 -1.15 8.44 -1.77
C LEU A 97 -1.49 8.67 -3.25
N GLN A 98 -1.04 9.81 -3.78
CA GLN A 98 -1.17 10.19 -5.18
C GLN A 98 0.22 10.32 -5.79
N ARG A 99 0.43 9.74 -6.97
CA ARG A 99 1.69 9.92 -7.72
C ARG A 99 1.83 11.38 -8.14
N ASN A 100 3.01 11.94 -7.97
CA ASN A 100 3.32 13.29 -8.42
C ASN A 100 3.46 13.32 -9.96
N ALA A 101 3.10 14.45 -10.56
CA ALA A 101 3.18 14.66 -12.01
C ALA A 101 4.63 14.83 -12.49
#